data_AF-A0A0N0TN07-F1
#
_entry.id   AF-A0A0N0TN07-F1
#
_cell.length_a   1.000
_cell.length_b   1.000
_cell.length_c   1.000
_cell.angle_alpha   90.00
_cell.angle_beta   90.00
_cell.angle_gamma   90.00
#
_symmetry.space_group_name_H-M   'P 1'
#
loop_
_entity.id
_entity.type
_entity.pdbx_description
1 polymer ?
#
loop_
_entity_poly.entity_id
_entity_poly.type
_entity_poly.pdbx_seq_one_letter_code
_entity_poly.pdbx_strand_id
1 'polypeptide(L)'
;MNEEKVTIPATKVVVVLREDLEAPLAANAGAVLGLALGGRLEDSVAADGKDAGGGVHAGLNPHPVPTLAASGAALRALKAEADARGVTVVGFNEVARRSRDYASYLDALARTEPEAVEYVGLALFGPRGAVNKITRRLPLLR
;
A
#
# COMPACT_ATOMS: atom_id res chain seq x y z
N MET A 1 31.65 -1.17 19.98
CA MET A 1 30.69 -0.65 18.97
C MET A 1 29.87 -1.85 18.55
N ASN A 2 28.73 -2.07 19.20
CA ASN A 2 27.92 -3.26 18.95
C ASN A 2 27.26 -3.12 17.58
N GLU A 3 27.54 -4.04 16.68
CA GLU A 3 26.75 -4.23 15.46
C GLU A 3 25.33 -4.59 15.90
N GLU A 4 24.44 -3.60 15.86
CA GLU A 4 23.01 -3.82 16.04
C GLU A 4 22.55 -4.67 14.86
N LYS A 5 22.38 -5.98 15.08
CA LYS A 5 21.85 -6.89 14.07
C LYS A 5 20.51 -6.33 13.60
N VAL A 6 20.48 -5.81 12.37
CA VAL A 6 19.25 -5.37 11.70
C VAL A 6 18.29 -6.55 11.70
N THR A 7 17.34 -6.52 12.62
CA THR A 7 16.34 -7.57 12.74
C THR A 7 15.31 -7.31 11.66
N ILE A 8 15.23 -8.22 10.68
CA ILE A 8 14.24 -8.11 9.62
C ILE A 8 12.85 -8.19 10.27
N PRO A 9 11.96 -7.21 10.05
CA PRO A 9 10.63 -7.25 10.64
C PRO A 9 9.86 -8.50 10.23
N ALA A 10 9.12 -9.07 11.18
CA ALA A 10 8.25 -10.23 10.95
C ALA A 10 7.09 -9.90 9.99
N THR A 11 6.71 -8.62 9.92
CA THR A 11 5.70 -8.07 9.00
C THR A 11 6.35 -7.34 7.83
N LYS A 12 5.60 -7.15 6.75
CA LYS A 12 6.06 -6.46 5.55
C LYS A 12 4.93 -5.60 4.98
N VAL A 13 5.30 -4.41 4.50
CA VAL A 13 4.45 -3.56 3.67
C VAL A 13 4.86 -3.71 2.20
N VAL A 14 3.91 -3.75 1.27
CA VAL A 14 4.15 -3.63 -0.18
C VAL A 14 3.04 -2.80 -0.79
N VAL A 15 3.38 -1.86 -1.67
CA VAL A 15 2.41 -1.20 -2.55
C VAL A 15 2.51 -1.82 -3.94
N VAL A 16 1.38 -2.12 -4.57
CA VAL A 16 1.30 -2.60 -5.95
C VAL A 16 0.38 -1.66 -6.73
N LEU A 17 0.90 -1.00 -7.76
CA LEU A 17 0.15 -0.07 -8.59
C LEU A 17 -0.12 -0.68 -9.96
N ARG A 18 -1.20 -0.22 -10.61
CA ARG A 18 -1.50 -0.60 -11.98
C ARG A 18 -0.39 -0.08 -12.91
N GLU A 19 0.11 -0.96 -13.77
CA GLU A 19 1.31 -0.71 -14.57
C GLU A 19 1.15 0.34 -15.67
N ASP A 20 -0.09 0.70 -16.01
CA ASP A 20 -0.44 1.65 -17.06
C ASP A 20 -0.65 3.10 -16.56
N LEU A 21 -0.40 3.36 -15.27
CA LEU A 21 -0.60 4.68 -14.68
C LEU A 21 0.51 5.65 -15.10
N GLU A 22 0.11 6.84 -15.54
CA GLU A 22 1.04 7.96 -15.67
C GLU A 22 1.64 8.33 -14.31
N ALA A 23 2.88 8.83 -14.31
CA ALA A 23 3.63 9.09 -13.08
C ALA A 23 2.88 9.95 -12.03
N PRO A 24 2.17 11.04 -12.40
CA PRO A 24 1.39 11.81 -11.41
C PRO A 24 0.26 11.00 -10.77
N LEU A 25 -0.40 10.13 -11.55
CA LEU A 25 -1.47 9.26 -11.06
C LEU A 25 -0.92 8.16 -10.16
N ALA A 26 0.23 7.57 -10.52
CA ALA A 26 0.90 6.59 -9.69
C ALA A 26 1.36 7.18 -8.34
N ALA A 27 1.92 8.40 -8.35
CA ALA A 27 2.31 9.11 -7.15
C ALA A 27 1.11 9.39 -6.23
N ASN A 28 0.00 9.88 -6.79
CA ASN A 28 -1.23 10.10 -6.02
C ASN A 28 -1.79 8.80 -5.44
N ALA A 29 -1.87 7.73 -6.24
CA ALA A 29 -2.34 6.42 -5.79
C ALA A 29 -1.46 5.89 -4.64
N GLY A 30 -0.14 6.00 -4.76
CA GLY A 30 0.81 5.64 -3.71
C GLY A 30 0.58 6.43 -2.42
N ALA A 31 0.36 7.74 -2.50
CA ALA A 31 0.08 8.58 -1.34
C ALA A 31 -1.24 8.21 -0.65
N VAL A 32 -2.33 8.05 -1.41
CA VAL A 32 -3.64 7.65 -0.87
C VAL A 32 -3.55 6.30 -0.17
N LEU A 33 -2.90 5.33 -0.80
CA LEU A 33 -2.69 3.99 -0.26
C LEU A 33 -1.81 4.02 1.00
N GLY A 34 -0.73 4.81 1.00
CA GLY A 34 0.16 4.98 2.14
C GLY A 34 -0.55 5.57 3.35
N LEU A 35 -1.33 6.65 3.16
CA LEU A 35 -2.12 7.28 4.22
C LEU A 35 -3.18 6.33 4.77
N ALA A 36 -3.92 5.65 3.89
CA ALA A 36 -4.98 4.74 4.29
C ALA A 36 -4.43 3.51 5.02
N LEU A 37 -3.30 2.95 4.60
CA LEU A 37 -2.66 1.86 5.34
C LEU A 37 -2.07 2.36 6.66
N GLY A 38 -1.39 3.51 6.66
CA GLY A 38 -0.77 4.10 7.86
C GLY A 38 -1.77 4.34 8.99
N GLY A 39 -3.00 4.78 8.66
CA GLY A 39 -4.09 4.91 9.63
C GLY A 39 -4.62 3.59 10.22
N ARG A 40 -4.12 2.43 9.77
CA ARG A 40 -4.49 1.08 10.23
C ARG A 40 -3.37 0.34 10.94
N LEU A 41 -2.15 0.86 10.92
CA LEU A 41 -1.01 0.23 11.59
C LEU A 41 -0.79 0.90 12.94
N GLU A 42 -0.65 0.09 13.99
CA GLU A 42 -0.08 0.55 15.25
C GLU A 42 1.37 1.00 14.99
N ASP A 43 1.77 2.11 15.61
CA ASP A 43 3.11 2.69 15.47
C ASP A 43 3.54 2.90 14.00
N SER A 44 2.59 3.32 13.16
CA SER A 44 2.82 3.54 11.72
C SER A 44 3.86 4.62 11.41
N VAL A 45 4.12 5.50 12.37
CA VAL A 45 5.08 6.61 12.33
C VAL A 45 6.02 6.44 13.52
N ALA A 46 7.34 6.39 13.25
CA ALA A 46 8.36 6.33 14.28
C ALA A 46 8.57 7.69 14.98
N ALA A 47 9.46 7.74 15.97
CA ALA A 47 9.77 8.98 16.67
C ALA A 47 10.41 10.04 15.74
N ASP A 48 10.20 11.31 16.08
CA ASP A 48 10.88 12.44 15.46
C ASP A 48 12.41 12.32 15.61
N GLY A 49 13.12 12.76 14.58
CA GLY A 49 14.58 12.81 14.56
C GLY A 49 15.10 14.22 14.73
N LYS A 50 16.38 14.35 15.12
CA LYS A 50 17.11 15.61 15.02
C LYS A 50 18.22 15.47 13.98
N ASP A 51 18.36 16.49 13.14
CA ASP A 51 19.55 16.60 12.29
C ASP A 51 20.79 17.03 13.10
N ALA A 52 21.94 17.08 12.45
CA ALA A 52 23.21 17.46 13.08
C ALA A 52 23.23 18.91 13.62
N GLY A 53 22.33 19.78 13.14
CA GLY A 53 22.15 21.15 13.63
C GLY A 53 21.14 21.26 14.78
N GLY A 54 20.51 20.15 15.18
CA GLY A 54 19.48 20.11 16.22
C GLY A 54 18.07 20.42 15.72
N GLY A 55 17.87 20.60 14.41
CA GLY A 55 16.56 20.78 13.79
C GLY A 55 15.72 19.51 13.92
N VAL A 56 14.45 19.64 14.35
CA VAL A 56 13.54 18.50 14.50
C VAL A 56 12.86 18.18 13.17
N HIS A 57 12.90 16.91 12.79
CA HIS A 57 12.23 16.35 11.62
C HIS A 57 11.17 15.36 12.08
N ALA A 58 9.97 15.47 11.52
CA ALA A 58 8.87 14.57 11.84
C ALA A 58 9.25 13.12 11.55
N GLY A 59 8.81 12.22 12.43
CA GLY A 59 8.99 10.79 12.26
C GLY A 59 8.42 10.28 10.94
N LEU A 60 9.03 9.23 10.43
CA LEU A 60 8.58 8.53 9.21
C LEU A 60 8.17 7.11 9.52
N ASN A 61 7.47 6.49 8.59
CA ASN A 61 7.22 5.06 8.62
C ASN A 61 8.54 4.27 8.67
N PRO A 62 8.75 3.36 9.64
CA PRO A 62 10.01 2.62 9.79
C PRO A 62 10.10 1.39 8.88
N HIS A 63 9.04 1.05 8.14
CA HIS A 63 9.00 -0.12 7.28
C HIS A 63 9.46 0.21 5.85
N PRO A 64 10.30 -0.62 5.20
CA PRO A 64 10.51 -0.47 3.76
C PRO A 64 9.18 -0.67 3.00
N VAL A 65 8.85 0.26 2.11
CA VAL A 65 7.64 0.22 1.27
C VAL A 65 8.04 0.09 -0.21
N PRO A 66 8.37 -1.11 -0.71
CA PRO A 66 8.60 -1.31 -2.12
C PRO A 66 7.29 -1.09 -2.91
N THR A 67 7.40 -0.39 -4.03
CA THR A 67 6.31 -0.16 -4.96
C THR A 67 6.49 -1.03 -6.20
N LEU A 68 5.53 -1.91 -6.46
CA LEU A 68 5.54 -2.90 -7.53
C LEU A 68 4.50 -2.55 -8.60
N ALA A 69 4.64 -3.14 -9.78
CA ALA A 69 3.70 -2.99 -10.88
C ALA A 69 2.95 -4.30 -11.16
N ALA A 70 1.67 -4.18 -11.53
CA ALA A 70 0.84 -5.29 -11.98
C ALA A 70 -0.26 -4.80 -12.94
N SER A 71 -0.79 -5.70 -13.77
CA SER A 71 -2.00 -5.40 -14.56
C SER A 71 -3.25 -5.29 -13.67
N GLY A 72 -4.32 -4.65 -14.16
CA GLY A 72 -5.58 -4.54 -13.42
C GLY A 72 -6.19 -5.90 -13.03
N ALA A 73 -6.11 -6.88 -13.94
CA ALA A 73 -6.54 -8.25 -13.66
C ALA A 73 -5.69 -8.93 -12.58
N ALA A 74 -4.37 -8.70 -12.61
CA ALA A 74 -3.47 -9.21 -11.58
C ALA A 74 -3.75 -8.56 -10.21
N LEU A 75 -4.03 -7.25 -10.13
CA LEU A 75 -4.43 -6.61 -8.88
C LEU A 75 -5.65 -7.27 -8.24
N ARG A 76 -6.69 -7.59 -9.03
CA ARG A 76 -7.87 -8.31 -8.52
C ARG A 76 -7.51 -9.67 -7.93
N ALA A 77 -6.68 -10.45 -8.64
CA ALA A 77 -6.21 -11.75 -8.16
C ALA A 77 -5.38 -11.62 -6.88
N LEU A 78 -4.50 -10.62 -6.79
CA LEU A 78 -3.68 -10.35 -5.61
C LEU A 78 -4.54 -9.98 -4.39
N LYS A 79 -5.61 -9.18 -4.58
CA LYS A 79 -6.57 -8.85 -3.52
C LYS A 79 -7.25 -10.11 -2.98
N ALA A 80 -7.77 -10.95 -3.87
CA ALA A 80 -8.44 -12.20 -3.47
C ALA A 80 -7.48 -13.16 -2.75
N GLU A 81 -6.24 -13.30 -3.23
CA GLU A 81 -5.23 -14.13 -2.58
C GLU A 81 -4.84 -13.58 -1.19
N ALA A 82 -4.70 -12.26 -1.06
CA ALA A 82 -4.40 -11.61 0.20
C ALA A 82 -5.52 -11.82 1.23
N ASP A 83 -6.78 -11.67 0.83
CA ASP A 83 -7.96 -11.93 1.69
C ASP A 83 -7.96 -13.39 2.18
N ALA A 84 -7.75 -14.35 1.27
CA ALA A 84 -7.69 -15.78 1.60
C ALA A 84 -6.55 -16.15 2.56
N ARG A 85 -5.50 -15.31 2.63
CA ARG A 85 -4.34 -15.49 3.52
C ARG A 85 -4.41 -14.65 4.80
N GLY A 86 -5.48 -13.89 5.01
CA GLY A 86 -5.61 -12.98 6.15
C GLY A 86 -4.58 -11.85 6.15
N VAL A 87 -4.10 -11.43 4.97
CA VAL A 87 -3.22 -10.27 4.81
C VAL A 87 -4.09 -9.02 4.75
N THR A 88 -3.75 -7.99 5.53
CA THR A 88 -4.43 -6.70 5.49
C THR A 88 -4.23 -6.06 4.11
N VAL A 89 -5.33 -5.65 3.47
CA VAL A 89 -5.29 -4.95 2.19
C VAL A 89 -6.10 -3.67 2.23
N VAL A 90 -5.50 -2.60 1.72
CA VAL A 90 -6.22 -1.40 1.29
C VAL A 90 -6.22 -1.37 -0.23
N GLY A 91 -7.40 -1.23 -0.84
CA GLY A 91 -7.54 -1.10 -2.29
C GLY A 91 -8.03 0.28 -2.68
N PHE A 92 -7.26 0.96 -3.54
CA PHE A 92 -7.72 2.16 -4.23
C PHE A 92 -8.28 1.73 -5.59
N ASN A 93 -9.54 2.04 -5.87
CA ASN A 93 -10.28 1.56 -7.04
C ASN A 93 -10.74 2.72 -7.93
N GLU A 94 -11.14 2.39 -9.15
CA GLU A 94 -11.61 3.35 -10.15
C GLU A 94 -12.88 4.08 -9.70
N VAL A 95 -13.73 3.45 -8.89
CA VAL A 95 -14.92 4.10 -8.30
C VAL A 95 -14.48 5.26 -7.41
N ALA A 96 -13.53 5.03 -6.50
CA ALA A 96 -12.94 6.07 -5.66
C ALA A 96 -12.24 7.16 -6.47
N ARG A 97 -11.43 6.77 -7.46
CA ARG A 97 -10.66 7.71 -8.30
C ARG A 97 -11.55 8.65 -9.12
N ARG A 98 -12.74 8.19 -9.53
CA ARG A 98 -13.71 8.98 -10.31
C ARG A 98 -14.70 9.78 -9.45
N SER A 99 -14.71 9.53 -8.14
CA SER A 99 -15.64 10.19 -7.22
C SER A 99 -15.16 11.59 -6.87
N ARG A 100 -16.11 12.51 -6.70
CA ARG A 100 -15.83 13.91 -6.37
C ARG A 100 -15.51 14.11 -4.89
N ASP A 101 -16.11 13.27 -4.05
CA ASP A 101 -15.99 13.30 -2.60
C ASP A 101 -16.20 11.89 -2.03
N TYR A 102 -15.98 11.76 -0.72
CA TYR A 102 -16.02 10.46 -0.07
C TYR A 102 -17.44 9.88 0.03
N ALA A 103 -18.47 10.71 0.19
CA ALA A 103 -19.85 10.25 0.27
C ALA A 103 -20.31 9.65 -1.06
N SER A 104 -20.06 10.36 -2.17
CA SER A 104 -20.35 9.86 -3.52
C SER A 104 -19.55 8.60 -3.87
N TYR A 105 -18.33 8.47 -3.37
CA TYR A 105 -17.57 7.22 -3.48
C TYR A 105 -18.27 6.05 -2.80
N LEU A 106 -18.66 6.18 -1.53
CA LEU A 106 -19.29 5.10 -0.79
C LEU A 106 -20.62 4.70 -1.43
N ASP A 107 -21.42 5.67 -1.86
CA ASP A 107 -22.68 5.43 -2.56
C ASP A 107 -22.47 4.68 -3.88
N ALA A 108 -21.48 5.10 -4.69
CA ALA A 108 -21.18 4.44 -5.96
C ALA A 108 -20.60 3.03 -5.74
N LEU A 109 -19.74 2.85 -4.75
CA LEU A 109 -19.16 1.56 -4.41
C LEU A 109 -20.24 0.57 -3.96
N ALA A 110 -21.21 1.02 -3.14
CA ALA A 110 -22.32 0.19 -2.66
C ALA A 110 -23.22 -0.35 -3.80
N ARG A 111 -23.18 0.28 -4.98
CA ARG A 111 -23.90 -0.14 -6.19
C ARG A 111 -23.02 -0.86 -7.22
N THR A 112 -21.74 -1.07 -6.90
CA THR A 112 -20.78 -1.69 -7.81
C THR A 112 -20.62 -3.17 -7.45
N GLU A 113 -20.94 -4.05 -8.39
CA GLU A 113 -20.74 -5.50 -8.21
C GLU A 113 -19.25 -5.81 -7.94
N PRO A 114 -18.93 -6.81 -7.10
CA PRO A 114 -17.53 -7.17 -6.81
C PRO A 114 -16.69 -7.38 -8.07
N GLU A 115 -17.26 -8.00 -9.10
CA GLU A 115 -16.65 -8.28 -10.41
C GLU A 115 -16.38 -7.01 -11.22
N ALA A 116 -17.05 -5.90 -10.91
CA ALA A 116 -16.87 -4.61 -11.56
C ALA A 116 -15.86 -3.69 -10.84
N VAL A 117 -15.40 -4.06 -9.64
CA VAL A 117 -14.41 -3.26 -8.90
C VAL A 117 -13.02 -3.36 -9.54
N GLU A 118 -12.65 -2.34 -10.31
CA GLU A 118 -11.34 -2.20 -10.93
C GLU A 118 -10.37 -1.49 -9.99
N TYR A 119 -9.24 -2.13 -9.67
CA TYR A 119 -8.23 -1.55 -8.80
C TYR A 119 -7.23 -0.68 -9.58
N VAL A 120 -6.92 0.48 -9.02
CA VAL A 120 -5.81 1.38 -9.39
C VAL A 120 -4.53 0.92 -8.70
N GLY A 121 -4.64 0.44 -7.46
CA GLY A 121 -3.54 -0.12 -6.71
C GLY A 121 -3.97 -0.71 -5.37
N LEU A 122 -3.06 -1.46 -4.76
CA LEU A 122 -3.23 -2.12 -3.48
C LEU A 122 -2.06 -1.78 -2.55
N ALA A 123 -2.34 -1.61 -1.26
CA ALA A 123 -1.33 -1.67 -0.21
C ALA A 123 -1.58 -2.93 0.63
N LEU A 124 -0.55 -3.75 0.79
CA LEU A 124 -0.57 -5.03 1.50
C LEU A 124 0.26 -4.90 2.78
N PHE A 125 -0.27 -5.39 3.90
CA PHE A 125 0.45 -5.52 5.16
C PHE A 125 0.15 -6.84 5.85
N GLY A 126 1.18 -7.50 6.38
CA GLY A 126 1.01 -8.73 7.15
C GLY A 126 2.30 -9.52 7.29
N PRO A 127 2.22 -10.81 7.68
CA PRO A 127 3.38 -11.67 7.84
C PRO A 127 4.24 -11.70 6.59
N ARG A 128 5.54 -11.45 6.73
CA ARG A 128 6.49 -11.30 5.63
C ARG A 128 6.44 -12.46 4.64
N GLY A 129 6.33 -13.70 5.14
CA GLY A 129 6.22 -14.90 4.31
C GLY A 129 4.96 -14.92 3.43
N ALA A 130 3.82 -14.47 3.96
CA ALA A 130 2.56 -14.40 3.22
C ALA A 130 2.62 -13.30 2.15
N VAL A 131 3.06 -12.09 2.53
CA VAL A 131 3.21 -10.97 1.59
C VAL A 131 4.20 -11.31 0.46
N ASN A 132 5.34 -11.92 0.79
CA ASN A 132 6.30 -12.36 -0.23
C ASN A 132 5.70 -13.39 -1.20
N LYS A 133 4.90 -14.36 -0.72
CA LYS A 133 4.27 -15.35 -1.62
C LYS A 133 3.38 -14.68 -2.65
N ILE A 134 2.60 -13.69 -2.22
CA ILE A 134 1.69 -12.90 -3.06
C ILE A 134 2.48 -12.06 -4.08
N THR A 135 3.57 -11.41 -3.66
CA THR A 135 4.19 -10.35 -4.47
C THR A 135 5.51 -10.73 -5.16
N ARG A 136 6.10 -11.91 -4.89
CA ARG A 136 7.49 -12.25 -5.30
C ARG A 136 7.78 -12.20 -6.80
N ARG A 137 6.77 -12.27 -7.66
CA ARG A 137 6.94 -12.28 -9.13
C ARG A 137 6.70 -10.93 -9.78
N LEU A 138 6.26 -9.94 -9.01
CA LEU A 138 5.92 -8.63 -9.53
C LEU A 138 7.20 -7.79 -9.71
N PRO A 139 7.36 -7.11 -10.85
CA PRO A 139 8.46 -6.17 -11.05
C PRO A 139 8.30 -4.94 -10.16
N LEU A 140 9.41 -4.23 -9.90
CA LEU A 140 9.36 -2.86 -9.38
C LEU A 140 8.62 -1.96 -10.38
N LEU A 141 7.86 -1.00 -9.87
CA LEU A 141 7.29 0.07 -10.69
C LEU A 141 8.43 0.87 -11.34
N ARG A 142 8.26 1.23 -12.62
CA ARG A 142 9.23 2.01 -13.40
C ARG A 142 8.78 3.44 -13.56
#